data_AF-A0A453CXK8-F1
#
_entry.id   AF-A0A453CXK8-F1
#
_cell.length_a   1.000
_cell.length_b   1.000
_cell.length_c   1.000
_cell.angle_alpha   90.00
_cell.angle_beta   90.00
_cell.angle_gamma   90.00
#
_symmetry.space_group_name_H-M   'P 1'
#
loop_
_entity.id
_entity.type
_entity.pdbx_description
1 polymer ?
#
loop_
_entity_poly.entity_id
_entity_poly.type
_entity_poly.pdbx_seq_one_letter_code
_entity_poly.pdbx_strand_id
1 'polypeptide(L)'
;MADSLGWCAFSVIQILGTIGVMSQVAWPVFVIFIPVTAICYVFQRYYIPTARELARLQQIQRAPILHHSAESLTGAASIRAYGRKDRFSKANISLVNNHLRPWFHNVSAVEWLCFRLNMLSNFVFAFSLTLLVSLPEGFINPSKFFMQTSYSCFIFAVYTLITNFWWL
;
A
#
# COMPACT_ATOMS: atom_id res chain seq x y z
N MET A 1 -16.35 -6.96 -13.49
CA MET A 1 -16.73 -7.49 -12.16
C MET A 1 -16.25 -8.94 -11.97
N ALA A 2 -16.41 -9.83 -12.96
CA ALA A 2 -15.90 -11.22 -12.87
C ALA A 2 -14.37 -11.28 -12.66
N ASP A 3 -13.61 -10.45 -13.39
CA ASP A 3 -12.15 -10.43 -13.24
C ASP A 3 -11.71 -9.97 -11.84
N SER A 4 -12.34 -8.92 -11.30
CA SER A 4 -12.07 -8.40 -9.95
C SER A 4 -12.35 -9.45 -8.86
N LEU A 5 -13.40 -10.26 -9.03
CA LEU A 5 -13.72 -11.34 -8.10
C LEU A 5 -12.68 -12.47 -8.16
N GLY A 6 -12.17 -12.77 -9.37
CA GLY A 6 -11.08 -13.73 -9.58
C GLY A 6 -9.78 -13.33 -8.86
N TRP A 7 -9.40 -12.05 -8.96
CA TRP A 7 -8.23 -11.52 -8.25
C TRP A 7 -8.39 -11.60 -6.73
N CYS A 8 -9.58 -11.33 -6.19
CA CYS A 8 -9.86 -11.48 -4.77
C CYS A 8 -9.80 -12.95 -4.32
N ALA A 9 -10.42 -13.87 -5.07
CA ALA A 9 -10.44 -15.30 -4.73
C ALA A 9 -9.03 -15.90 -4.77
N PHE A 10 -8.25 -15.59 -5.80
CA PHE A 10 -6.85 -16.02 -5.90
C PHE A 10 -6.02 -15.52 -4.70
N SER A 11 -6.22 -14.26 -4.30
CA SER A 11 -5.53 -13.67 -3.14
C SER A 11 -5.88 -14.37 -1.83
N VAL A 12 -7.16 -14.68 -1.60
CA VAL A 12 -7.61 -15.36 -0.37
C VAL A 12 -7.03 -16.77 -0.29
N ILE A 13 -7.02 -17.51 -1.40
CA ILE A 13 -6.46 -18.86 -1.46
C ILE A 13 -4.95 -18.84 -1.18
N GLN A 14 -4.23 -17.86 -1.72
CA GLN A 14 -2.80 -17.68 -1.48
C GLN A 14 -2.49 -17.35 -0.01
N ILE A 15 -3.26 -16.43 0.61
CA ILE A 15 -3.08 -16.08 2.03
C ILE A 15 -3.32 -17.30 2.93
N LEU A 16 -4.38 -18.07 2.68
CA LEU A 16 -4.67 -19.29 3.42
C LEU A 16 -3.58 -20.36 3.23
N GLY A 17 -3.03 -20.48 2.01
CA GLY A 17 -1.90 -21.36 1.71
C GLY A 17 -0.64 -20.98 2.48
N THR A 18 -0.28 -19.70 2.53
CA THR A 18 0.87 -19.22 3.31
C THR A 18 0.66 -19.43 4.80
N ILE A 19 -0.52 -19.13 5.34
CA ILE A 19 -0.83 -19.35 6.77
C ILE A 19 -0.73 -20.85 7.12
N GLY A 20 -1.23 -21.74 6.27
CA GLY A 20 -1.17 -23.18 6.48
C GLY A 20 0.27 -23.73 6.52
N VAL A 21 1.14 -23.25 5.63
CA VAL A 21 2.55 -23.66 5.59
C VAL A 21 3.34 -23.08 6.77
N MET A 22 3.06 -21.82 7.17
CA MET A 22 3.70 -21.21 8.34
C MET A 22 3.27 -21.87 9.66
N SER A 23 2.04 -22.39 9.73
CA SER A 23 1.51 -23.10 10.90
C SER A 23 2.27 -24.38 11.24
N GLN A 24 2.95 -25.00 10.27
CA GLN A 24 3.70 -26.24 10.49
C GLN A 24 5.11 -25.98 11.06
N VAL A 25 5.66 -24.77 10.88
CA VAL A 25 7.09 -24.49 11.14
C VAL A 25 7.31 -23.62 12.38
N ALA A 26 6.30 -22.85 12.84
CA ALA A 26 6.59 -21.65 13.62
C ALA A 26 5.70 -21.41 14.86
N TRP A 27 5.50 -22.42 15.73
CA TRP A 27 4.78 -22.26 17.02
C TRP A 27 5.22 -21.03 17.86
N PRO A 28 6.52 -20.63 17.92
CA PRO A 28 6.95 -19.43 18.66
C PRO A 28 6.62 -18.10 17.95
N VAL A 29 6.51 -18.09 16.62
CA VAL A 29 6.35 -16.85 15.81
C VAL A 29 4.90 -16.33 15.89
N PHE A 30 3.93 -17.21 16.17
CA PHE A 30 2.52 -16.84 16.35
C PHE A 30 2.30 -15.80 17.46
N VAL A 31 3.10 -15.83 18.52
CA VAL A 31 2.96 -14.89 19.65
C VAL A 31 3.25 -13.44 19.22
N ILE A 32 4.19 -13.23 18.31
CA ILE A 32 4.51 -11.90 17.75
C ILE A 32 3.53 -11.53 16.64
N PHE A 33 3.02 -12.52 15.91
CA PHE A 33 2.07 -12.31 14.81
C PHE A 33 0.71 -11.79 15.31
N ILE A 34 0.21 -12.28 16.44
CA ILE A 34 -1.09 -11.87 17.03
C ILE A 34 -1.19 -10.36 17.28
N PRO A 35 -0.29 -9.71 18.04
CA PRO A 35 -0.37 -8.26 18.27
C PRO A 35 -0.16 -7.46 16.98
N VAL A 36 0.70 -7.92 16.08
CA VAL A 36 0.92 -7.26 14.78
C VAL A 36 -0.33 -7.28 13.92
N THR A 37 -1.01 -8.43 13.84
CA THR A 37 -2.25 -8.58 13.06
C THR A 37 -3.39 -7.78 13.69
N ALA A 38 -3.48 -7.74 15.02
CA ALA A 38 -4.46 -6.92 15.72
C ALA A 38 -4.25 -5.42 15.46
N ILE A 39 -3.01 -4.94 15.53
CA ILE A 39 -2.67 -3.55 15.19
C ILE A 39 -3.01 -3.25 13.74
N CYS A 40 -2.61 -4.10 12.79
CA CYS A 40 -2.94 -3.95 11.38
C CYS A 40 -4.46 -3.91 11.13
N TYR A 41 -5.23 -4.76 11.81
CA TYR A 41 -6.69 -4.78 11.69
C TYR A 41 -7.32 -3.48 12.17
N VAL A 42 -6.85 -2.95 13.31
CA VAL A 42 -7.29 -1.65 13.82
C VAL A 42 -6.94 -0.54 12.83
N PHE A 43 -5.71 -0.51 12.33
CA PHE A 43 -5.28 0.46 11.31
C PHE A 43 -6.11 0.37 10.03
N GLN A 44 -6.38 -0.83 9.53
CA GLN A 44 -7.19 -1.05 8.34
C GLN A 44 -8.62 -0.54 8.54
N ARG A 45 -9.19 -0.74 9.74
CA ARG A 45 -10.54 -0.25 10.07
C ARG A 45 -10.63 1.27 10.11
N TYR A 46 -9.57 1.95 10.55
CA TYR A 46 -9.48 3.42 10.49
C TYR A 46 -9.13 3.94 9.10
N TYR A 47 -8.28 3.24 8.36
CA TYR A 47 -7.82 3.63 7.03
C TYR A 47 -8.93 3.58 5.98
N ILE A 48 -9.78 2.54 5.97
CA ILE A 48 -10.85 2.38 4.95
C ILE A 48 -11.82 3.57 4.90
N PRO A 49 -12.43 4.04 6.00
CA PRO A 49 -13.34 5.18 5.96
C PRO A 49 -12.60 6.48 5.58
N THR A 50 -11.37 6.67 6.09
CA THR A 50 -10.54 7.82 5.74
C THR A 50 -10.18 7.82 4.26
N ALA A 51 -9.80 6.69 3.68
CA ALA A 51 -9.46 6.55 2.27
C ALA A 51 -10.67 6.83 1.36
N ARG A 52 -11.88 6.40 1.77
CA ARG A 52 -13.12 6.71 1.04
C ARG A 52 -13.45 8.20 1.07
N GLU A 53 -13.35 8.84 2.23
CA GLU A 53 -13.54 10.30 2.34
C GLU A 53 -12.45 11.05 1.56
N LEU A 54 -11.20 10.58 1.59
CA LEU A 54 -10.11 11.14 0.81
C LEU A 54 -10.37 11.04 -0.69
N ALA A 55 -10.78 9.88 -1.19
CA ALA A 55 -11.11 9.68 -2.60
C ALA A 55 -12.25 10.62 -3.04
N ARG A 56 -13.28 10.77 -2.20
CA ARG A 56 -14.37 11.73 -2.43
C ARG A 56 -13.86 13.18 -2.48
N LEU A 57 -13.04 13.58 -1.51
CA LEU A 57 -12.44 14.91 -1.44
C LEU A 57 -11.50 15.18 -2.61
N GLN A 58 -10.71 14.20 -3.03
CA GLN A 58 -9.84 14.31 -4.20
C GLN A 58 -10.65 14.58 -5.47
N GLN A 59 -11.79 13.91 -5.64
CA GLN A 59 -12.66 14.11 -6.79
C GLN A 59 -13.31 15.51 -6.76
N ILE A 60 -13.73 15.98 -5.59
CA ILE A 60 -14.27 17.34 -5.40
C ILE A 60 -13.19 18.41 -5.63
N GLN A 61 -11.97 18.20 -5.16
CA GLN A 61 -10.86 19.15 -5.29
C GLN A 61 -10.26 19.21 -6.71
N ARG A 62 -10.40 18.16 -7.52
CA ARG A 62 -9.96 18.18 -8.93
C ARG A 62 -10.78 19.14 -9.79
N ALA A 63 -12.09 19.24 -9.55
CA ALA A 63 -12.98 20.11 -10.31
C ALA A 63 -12.59 21.61 -10.30
N PRO A 64 -12.32 22.26 -9.15
CA PRO A 64 -11.94 23.68 -9.13
C PRO A 64 -10.55 23.93 -9.74
N ILE A 65 -9.61 22.97 -9.67
CA ILE A 65 -8.30 23.08 -10.33
C ILE A 65 -8.48 23.14 -11.85
N LEU A 66 -9.31 22.24 -12.40
CA LEU A 66 -9.62 22.21 -13.83
C LEU A 66 -10.39 23.47 -14.25
N HIS A 67 -11.34 23.92 -13.45
CA HIS A 67 -12.10 25.15 -13.71
C HIS A 67 -11.19 26.39 -13.76
N HIS A 68 -10.35 26.60 -12.74
CA HIS A 68 -9.41 27.73 -12.69
C HIS A 68 -8.39 27.68 -13.85
N SER A 69 -7.99 26.49 -14.26
CA SER A 69 -7.11 26.28 -15.41
C SER A 69 -7.81 26.62 -16.74
N ALA A 70 -9.06 26.21 -16.91
CA ALA A 70 -9.88 26.52 -18.08
C ALA A 70 -10.15 28.04 -18.18
N GLU A 71 -10.51 28.68 -17.08
CA GLU A 71 -10.72 30.13 -17.00
C GLU A 71 -9.44 30.91 -17.32
N SER A 72 -8.29 30.44 -16.82
CA SER A 72 -6.98 31.02 -17.14
C SER A 72 -6.61 30.86 -18.63
N LEU A 73 -7.01 29.76 -19.26
CA LEU A 73 -6.75 29.50 -20.68
C LEU A 73 -7.60 30.41 -21.58
N THR A 74 -8.90 30.50 -21.31
CA THR A 74 -9.83 31.36 -22.07
C THR A 74 -9.55 32.85 -21.82
N GLY A 75 -9.18 33.23 -20.59
CA GLY A 75 -8.84 34.60 -20.19
C GLY A 75 -7.39 35.01 -20.47
N ALA A 76 -6.59 34.18 -21.14
CA ALA A 76 -5.14 34.36 -21.24
C ALA A 76 -4.71 35.69 -21.90
N ALA A 77 -5.48 36.18 -22.88
CA ALA A 77 -5.21 37.47 -23.55
C ALA A 77 -5.44 38.64 -22.59
N SER A 78 -6.56 38.63 -21.85
CA SER A 78 -6.89 39.66 -20.86
C SER A 78 -5.90 39.67 -19.69
N ILE A 79 -5.51 38.50 -19.18
CA ILE A 79 -4.54 38.40 -18.06
C ILE A 79 -3.17 38.97 -18.46
N ARG A 80 -2.75 38.76 -19.72
CA ARG A 80 -1.52 39.35 -20.28
C ARG A 80 -1.64 40.87 -20.41
N ALA A 81 -2.77 41.35 -20.93
CA ALA A 81 -3.02 42.79 -21.10
C ALA A 81 -3.00 43.55 -19.76
N TYR A 82 -3.54 42.96 -18.69
CA TYR A 82 -3.53 43.56 -17.35
C TYR A 82 -2.28 43.24 -16.50
N GLY A 83 -1.32 42.45 -17.02
CA GLY A 83 -0.10 42.10 -16.30
C GLY A 83 -0.30 41.31 -14.99
N ARG A 84 -1.42 40.58 -14.83
CA ARG A 84 -1.79 39.91 -13.55
C ARG A 84 -1.42 38.41 -13.48
N LYS A 85 -0.42 37.98 -14.26
CA LYS A 85 -0.01 36.56 -14.37
C LYS A 85 0.36 35.93 -13.01
N ASP A 86 1.15 36.62 -12.20
CA ASP A 86 1.63 36.08 -10.92
C ASP A 86 0.51 35.80 -9.91
N ARG A 87 -0.55 36.63 -9.92
CA ARG A 87 -1.72 36.41 -9.06
C ARG A 87 -2.44 35.11 -9.43
N PHE A 88 -2.67 34.89 -10.73
CA PHE A 88 -3.32 33.67 -11.22
C PHE A 88 -2.46 32.42 -11.00
N SER A 89 -1.13 32.55 -11.16
CA SER A 89 -0.17 31.47 -10.88
C SER A 89 -0.17 31.09 -9.39
N LYS A 90 -0.07 32.07 -8.48
CA LYS A 90 -0.14 31.82 -7.03
C LYS A 90 -1.44 31.17 -6.60
N ALA A 91 -2.57 31.60 -7.17
CA ALA A 91 -3.88 30.99 -6.91
C ALA A 91 -3.92 29.52 -7.36
N ASN A 92 -3.38 29.21 -8.55
CA ASN A 92 -3.31 27.84 -9.06
C ASN A 92 -2.43 26.94 -8.17
N ILE A 93 -1.24 27.43 -7.80
CA ILE A 93 -0.32 26.70 -6.91
C ILE A 93 -0.98 26.41 -5.56
N SER A 94 -1.74 27.37 -5.00
CA SER A 94 -2.48 27.16 -3.75
C SER A 94 -3.52 26.05 -3.84
N LEU A 95 -4.28 26.00 -4.94
CA LEU A 95 -5.29 24.96 -5.17
C LEU A 95 -4.65 23.57 -5.28
N VAL A 96 -3.55 23.47 -6.04
CA VAL A 96 -2.78 22.23 -6.20
C VAL A 96 -2.17 21.79 -4.87
N ASN A 97 -1.58 22.71 -4.09
CA ASN A 97 -0.97 22.38 -2.80
C ASN A 97 -2.00 21.83 -1.79
N ASN A 98 -3.21 22.41 -1.77
CA ASN A 98 -4.30 21.92 -0.93
C ASN A 98 -4.77 20.51 -1.30
N HIS A 99 -4.69 20.14 -2.58
CA HIS A 99 -4.99 18.78 -3.04
C HIS A 99 -3.87 17.78 -2.71
N LEU A 100 -2.60 18.20 -2.83
CA LEU A 100 -1.45 17.32 -2.65
C LEU A 100 -1.17 16.98 -1.17
N ARG A 101 -1.45 17.88 -0.23
CA ARG A 101 -1.20 17.66 1.22
C ARG A 101 -1.83 16.36 1.76
N PRO A 102 -3.15 16.16 1.69
CA PRO A 102 -3.77 14.92 2.20
C PRO A 102 -3.31 13.69 1.43
N TRP A 103 -3.08 13.82 0.11
CA TRP A 103 -2.57 12.74 -0.72
C TRP A 103 -1.19 12.26 -0.28
N PHE A 104 -0.26 13.18 0.01
CA PHE A 104 1.07 12.85 0.51
C PHE A 104 1.03 12.11 1.85
N HIS A 105 0.16 12.54 2.76
CA HIS A 105 -0.02 11.84 4.04
C HIS A 105 -0.57 10.43 3.86
N ASN A 106 -1.50 10.24 2.91
CA ASN A 106 -2.04 8.93 2.58
C ASN A 106 -0.97 7.99 2.02
N VAL A 107 -0.18 8.46 1.05
CA VAL A 107 0.93 7.71 0.47
C VAL A 107 1.96 7.36 1.54
N SER A 108 2.29 8.30 2.43
CA SER A 108 3.25 8.05 3.52
C SER A 108 2.75 6.99 4.52
N ALA A 109 1.45 6.99 4.85
CA ALA A 109 0.86 5.99 5.75
C ALA A 109 0.86 4.58 5.13
N VAL A 110 0.56 4.50 3.83
CA VAL A 110 0.62 3.29 3.02
C VAL A 110 2.04 2.71 2.99
N GLU A 111 3.02 3.54 2.65
CA GLU A 111 4.43 3.12 2.58
C GLU A 111 4.96 2.69 3.95
N TRP A 112 4.55 3.37 5.03
CA TRP A 112 4.92 2.97 6.39
C TRP A 112 4.39 1.58 6.75
N LEU A 113 3.13 1.28 6.41
CA LEU A 113 2.56 -0.05 6.62
C LEU A 113 3.30 -1.11 5.79
N CYS A 114 3.60 -0.81 4.52
CA CYS A 114 4.37 -1.69 3.63
C CYS A 114 5.76 -1.99 4.20
N PHE A 115 6.47 -0.97 4.68
CA PHE A 115 7.78 -1.11 5.30
C PHE A 115 7.74 -2.01 6.54
N ARG A 116 6.75 -1.82 7.43
CA ARG A 116 6.57 -2.66 8.63
C ARG A 116 6.31 -4.13 8.28
N LEU A 117 5.47 -4.38 7.28
CA LEU A 117 5.15 -5.72 6.79
C LEU A 117 6.37 -6.40 6.16
N ASN A 118 7.15 -5.66 5.36
CA ASN A 118 8.38 -6.17 4.76
C ASN A 118 9.45 -6.47 5.83
N MET A 119 9.57 -5.62 6.86
CA MET A 119 10.45 -5.87 8.00
C MET A 119 10.07 -7.17 8.73
N LEU A 120 8.78 -7.42 8.97
CA LEU A 120 8.29 -8.65 9.60
C LEU A 120 8.61 -9.89 8.74
N SER A 121 8.38 -9.82 7.42
CA SER A 121 8.68 -10.90 6.48
C SER A 121 10.17 -11.27 6.49
N ASN A 122 11.05 -10.27 6.49
CA ASN A 122 12.50 -10.49 6.57
C ASN A 122 12.93 -11.14 7.89
N PHE A 123 12.30 -10.79 9.02
CA PHE A 123 12.57 -11.47 10.29
C PHE A 123 12.18 -12.95 10.25
N VAL A 124 10.99 -13.26 9.71
CA VAL A 124 10.53 -14.65 9.55
C VAL A 124 11.48 -15.44 8.64
N PHE A 125 11.94 -14.82 7.55
CA PHE A 125 12.91 -15.41 6.63
C PHE A 125 14.27 -15.68 7.28
N ALA A 126 14.81 -14.72 8.03
CA ALA A 126 16.08 -14.87 8.75
C ALA A 126 16.02 -15.97 9.82
N PHE A 127 14.91 -16.02 10.57
CA PHE A 127 14.67 -17.05 11.57
C PHE A 127 14.55 -18.44 10.93
N SER A 128 13.79 -18.53 9.85
CA SER A 128 13.61 -19.72 9.02
C SER A 128 14.95 -20.28 8.51
N LEU A 129 15.84 -19.40 8.01
CA LEU A 129 17.18 -19.78 7.55
C LEU A 129 18.06 -20.28 8.70
N THR A 130 17.99 -19.65 9.87
CA THR A 130 18.78 -20.04 11.05
C THR A 130 18.33 -21.41 11.57
N LEU A 131 17.02 -21.68 11.54
CA LEU A 131 16.43 -22.94 11.97
C LEU A 131 16.80 -24.08 11.00
N LEU A 132 16.85 -23.80 9.70
CA LEU A 132 17.34 -24.74 8.68
C LEU A 132 18.80 -25.16 8.92
N VAL A 133 19.68 -24.22 9.25
CA VAL A 133 21.10 -24.50 9.55
C VAL A 133 21.25 -25.28 10.87
N SER A 134 20.29 -25.15 11.79
CA SER A 134 20.33 -25.80 13.11
C SER A 134 19.78 -27.23 13.11
N LEU A 135 19.11 -27.68 12.05
CA LEU A 135 18.53 -29.02 11.94
C LEU A 135 19.52 -30.02 11.29
N PRO A 136 19.66 -31.24 11.83
CA PRO A 136 20.53 -32.26 11.25
C PRO A 136 20.04 -32.70 9.87
N GLU A 137 21.01 -32.97 8.98
CA GLU A 137 20.80 -33.29 7.56
C GLU A 137 19.88 -34.53 7.39
N GLY A 138 18.66 -34.34 6.87
CA GLY A 138 17.82 -35.48 6.47
C GLY A 138 16.31 -35.26 6.39
N PHE A 139 15.73 -34.29 7.10
CA PHE A 139 14.26 -34.15 7.14
C PHE A 139 13.67 -33.31 6.01
N ILE A 140 14.33 -32.23 5.56
CA ILE A 140 13.82 -31.32 4.53
C ILE A 140 14.97 -30.87 3.63
N ASN A 141 14.79 -30.94 2.31
CA ASN A 141 15.77 -30.43 1.36
C ASN A 141 15.86 -28.89 1.49
N PRO A 142 17.04 -28.34 1.81
CA PRO A 142 17.25 -26.89 2.00
C PRO A 142 16.72 -26.05 0.85
N SER A 143 16.94 -26.51 -0.39
CA SER A 143 16.52 -25.81 -1.60
C SER A 143 15.00 -25.70 -1.72
N LYS A 144 14.23 -26.73 -1.34
CA LYS A 144 12.77 -26.69 -1.44
C LYS A 144 12.16 -25.70 -0.44
N PHE A 145 12.71 -25.67 0.77
CA PHE A 145 12.28 -24.78 1.83
C PHE A 145 12.58 -23.31 1.51
N PHE A 146 13.79 -23.03 1.00
CA PHE A 146 14.20 -21.68 0.64
C PHE A 146 13.41 -21.14 -0.56
N MET A 147 13.15 -21.97 -1.57
CA MET A 147 12.29 -21.62 -2.71
C MET A 147 10.89 -21.24 -2.23
N GLN A 148 10.24 -22.11 -1.43
CA GLN A 148 8.88 -21.87 -0.91
C GLN A 148 8.78 -20.56 -0.10
N THR A 149 9.77 -20.30 0.75
CA THR A 149 9.79 -19.10 1.60
C THR A 149 10.04 -17.83 0.77
N SER A 150 10.90 -17.93 -0.25
CA SER A 150 11.17 -16.82 -1.18
C SER A 150 9.94 -16.44 -2.02
N TYR A 151 9.20 -17.43 -2.52
CA TYR A 151 7.94 -17.19 -3.24
C TYR A 151 6.86 -16.57 -2.35
N SER A 152 6.77 -17.01 -1.09
CA SER A 152 5.80 -16.47 -0.13
C SER A 152 6.09 -15.00 0.22
N CYS A 153 7.37 -14.64 0.38
CA CYS A 153 7.80 -13.27 0.63
C CYS A 153 7.51 -12.35 -0.58
N PHE A 154 7.83 -12.82 -1.79
CA PHE A 154 7.56 -12.09 -3.03
C PHE A 154 6.06 -11.80 -3.23
N ILE A 155 5.21 -12.81 -3.00
CA ILE A 155 3.76 -12.68 -3.14
C ILE A 155 3.18 -11.71 -2.09
N PHE A 156 3.67 -11.74 -0.86
CA PHE A 156 3.21 -10.82 0.19
C PHE A 156 3.56 -9.36 -0.10
N ALA A 157 4.75 -9.13 -0.66
CA ALA A 157 5.17 -7.81 -1.14
C ALA A 157 4.29 -7.32 -2.31
N VAL A 158 4.04 -8.19 -3.29
CA VAL A 158 3.18 -7.88 -4.45
C VAL A 158 1.73 -7.61 -4.04
N TYR A 159 1.18 -8.36 -3.08
CA TYR A 159 -0.19 -8.16 -2.60
C TYR A 159 -0.35 -6.80 -1.90
N THR A 160 0.63 -6.42 -1.09
CA THR A 160 0.67 -5.10 -0.44
C THR A 160 0.78 -3.99 -1.49
N LEU A 161 1.58 -4.19 -2.54
CA LEU A 161 1.71 -3.24 -3.66
C LEU A 161 0.39 -3.08 -4.42
N ILE A 162 -0.30 -4.18 -4.73
CA ILE A 162 -1.58 -4.19 -5.47
C ILE A 162 -2.71 -3.56 -4.66
N THR A 163 -2.83 -3.87 -3.37
CA THR A 163 -3.88 -3.27 -2.52
C THR A 163 -3.65 -1.78 -2.31
N ASN A 164 -2.39 -1.32 -2.28
CA ASN A 164 -2.07 0.09 -2.19
C ASN A 164 -2.29 0.85 -3.52
N PHE A 165 -2.05 0.20 -4.66
CA PHE A 165 -2.26 0.81 -5.98
C PHE A 165 -3.74 0.87 -6.39
N TRP A 166 -4.60 0.00 -5.87
CA TRP A 166 -6.04 -0.01 -6.18
C TRP A 166 -6.85 1.04 -5.41
N TRP A 167 -6.26 1.69 -4.40
CA TRP A 167 -6.89 2.75 -3.59
C TRP A 167 -6.39 4.16 -3.91
N LEU A 168 -5.59 4.33 -4.97
CA LEU A 168 -5.06 5.60 -5.50
C LEU A 168 -5.52 5.83 -6.94
#